data_AF-A0A932W0F8-F1
#
_entry.id   AF-A0A932W0F8-F1
#
_cell.length_a   1.000
_cell.length_b   1.000
_cell.length_c   1.000
_cell.angle_alpha   90.00
_cell.angle_beta   90.00
_cell.angle_gamma   90.00
#
_symmetry.space_group_name_H-M   'P 1'
#
loop_
_entity.id
_entity.type
_entity.pdbx_description
1 polymer ?
#
loop_
_entity_poly.entity_id
_entity_poly.type
_entity_poly.pdbx_seq_one_letter_code
_entity_poly.pdbx_strand_id
1 'polypeptide(L)'
;MNQLNALKYKPETFTLYHVSPDHQHQMDALAEKCNEGELTEKEYEEYLRLLAGIQRLPIENARVFARFRNPELFDERGEFKKRSPNRPTKKARHSAFRKV
;
A
#
# COMPACT_ATOMS: atom_id res chain seq x y z
N MET A 1 -8.45 -7.51 -18.27
CA MET A 1 -6.97 -7.61 -18.46
C MET A 1 -6.29 -6.89 -17.30
N ASN A 2 -5.64 -7.61 -16.39
CA ASN A 2 -4.87 -7.03 -15.29
C ASN A 2 -3.47 -6.64 -15.78
N GLN A 3 -3.30 -5.42 -16.27
CA GLN A 3 -1.98 -4.82 -16.43
C GLN A 3 -1.68 -3.92 -15.22
N LEU A 4 -1.43 -4.55 -14.07
CA LEU A 4 -0.54 -3.94 -13.08
C LEU A 4 0.87 -4.05 -13.66
N ASN A 5 1.18 -3.17 -14.61
CA ASN A 5 2.55 -2.96 -15.05
C ASN A 5 3.40 -2.77 -13.80
N ALA A 6 4.44 -3.60 -13.63
CA ALA A 6 5.36 -3.49 -12.51
C ALA A 6 5.88 -2.05 -12.47
N LEU A 7 5.36 -1.27 -11.51
CA LEU A 7 5.64 0.15 -11.36
C LEU A 7 7.13 0.30 -11.04
N LYS A 8 7.92 0.68 -12.05
CA LYS A 8 9.30 1.09 -11.85
C LYS A 8 9.30 2.33 -10.95
N TYR A 9 10.00 2.24 -9.84
CA TYR A 9 10.15 3.35 -8.91
C TYR A 9 10.97 4.46 -9.58
N LYS A 10 10.38 5.65 -9.67
CA LYS A 10 11.07 6.89 -10.06
C LYS A 10 11.02 7.84 -8.86
N PRO A 11 12.16 8.18 -8.23
CA PRO A 11 12.19 8.97 -7.00
C PRO A 11 11.74 10.44 -7.19
N GLU A 12 11.62 10.89 -8.44
CA GLU A 12 11.40 12.29 -8.79
C GLU A 12 9.93 12.75 -8.65
N THR A 13 8.96 11.84 -8.58
CA THR A 13 7.53 12.20 -8.55
C THR A 13 6.82 11.55 -7.37
N PHE A 14 6.45 12.37 -6.39
CA PHE A 14 5.54 11.97 -5.31
C PHE A 14 4.10 12.18 -5.75
N THR A 15 3.43 11.09 -6.12
CA THR A 15 2.00 11.10 -6.48
C THR A 15 1.29 10.03 -5.68
N LEU A 16 0.34 10.45 -4.83
CA LEU A 16 -0.51 9.52 -4.11
C LEU A 16 -1.62 9.01 -5.03
N TYR A 17 -1.96 7.74 -4.85
CA TYR A 17 -3.14 7.15 -5.45
C TYR A 17 -4.39 7.72 -4.80
N HIS A 18 -5.37 8.07 -5.62
CA HIS A 18 -6.67 8.55 -5.20
C HIS A 18 -7.77 7.78 -5.94
N VAL A 19 -8.98 7.81 -5.39
CA VAL A 19 -10.17 7.37 -6.11
C VAL A 19 -10.43 8.36 -7.24
N SER A 20 -10.77 7.89 -8.44
CA SER A 20 -11.23 8.80 -9.49
C SER A 20 -12.62 9.32 -9.15
N PRO A 21 -12.99 10.55 -9.56
CA PRO A 21 -14.34 11.07 -9.36
C PRO A 21 -15.43 10.10 -9.85
N ASP A 22 -15.22 9.48 -11.01
CA ASP A 22 -16.17 8.51 -11.58
C ASP A 22 -16.37 7.27 -10.68
N HIS A 23 -15.28 6.72 -10.13
CA HIS A 23 -15.37 5.57 -9.22
C HIS A 23 -16.01 5.96 -7.88
N GLN A 24 -15.80 7.20 -7.41
CA GLN A 24 -16.46 7.71 -6.21
C GLN A 24 -17.96 7.85 -6.44
N HIS A 25 -18.38 8.49 -7.54
CA HIS A 25 -19.79 8.60 -7.91
C HIS A 25 -20.47 7.24 -8.08
N GLN A 26 -19.79 6.29 -8.72
CA GLN A 26 -20.31 4.94 -8.91
C GLN A 26 -20.45 4.21 -7.56
N MET A 27 -19.49 4.35 -6.66
CA MET A 27 -19.62 3.79 -5.31
C MET A 27 -20.77 4.39 -4.52
N ASP A 28 -20.94 5.71 -4.57
CA ASP A 28 -21.99 6.40 -3.83
C ASP A 28 -23.37 5.93 -4.32
N ALA A 29 -23.55 5.84 -5.65
CA ALA A 29 -24.78 5.31 -6.24
C ALA A 29 -25.06 3.85 -5.87
N LEU A 30 -24.03 3.00 -5.82
CA LEU A 30 -24.17 1.60 -5.41
C LEU A 30 -24.45 1.46 -3.92
N ALA A 31 -23.87 2.33 -3.09
CA ALA A 31 -24.11 2.37 -1.65
C ALA A 31 -25.55 2.81 -1.33
N GLU A 32 -26.09 3.78 -2.05
CA GLU A 32 -27.50 4.19 -1.95
C GLU A 32 -28.43 3.02 -2.28
N LYS A 33 -28.24 2.38 -3.44
CA LYS A 33 -29.01 1.17 -3.81
C LYS A 33 -28.87 0.03 -2.80
N CYS A 34 -27.69 -0.11 -2.18
CA CYS A 34 -27.47 -1.10 -1.13
C CYS A 34 -28.33 -0.82 0.11
N ASN A 35 -28.43 0.44 0.51
CA ASN A 35 -29.23 0.86 1.67
C ASN A 35 -30.74 0.67 1.40
N GLU A 36 -31.16 0.82 0.15
CA GLU A 36 -32.54 0.63 -0.30
C GLU A 36 -32.88 -0.85 -0.54
N GLY A 37 -31.89 -1.74 -0.59
CA GLY A 37 -32.07 -3.17 -0.85
C GLY A 37 -32.34 -3.50 -2.32
N GLU A 38 -31.99 -2.61 -3.24
CA GLU A 38 -32.31 -2.69 -4.67
C GLU A 38 -31.12 -3.17 -5.54
N LEU A 39 -30.02 -3.60 -4.91
CA LEU A 39 -28.85 -4.08 -5.64
C LEU A 39 -29.12 -5.39 -6.38
N THR A 40 -28.81 -5.41 -7.67
CA THR A 40 -28.63 -6.67 -8.40
C THR A 40 -27.33 -7.35 -7.97
N GLU A 41 -27.23 -8.67 -8.19
CA GLU A 41 -26.02 -9.44 -7.89
C GLU A 41 -24.76 -8.87 -8.56
N LYS A 42 -24.89 -8.45 -9.83
CA LYS A 42 -23.79 -7.82 -10.59
C LYS A 42 -23.36 -6.47 -10.00
N GLU A 43 -24.31 -5.67 -9.55
CA GLU A 43 -24.02 -4.37 -8.92
C GLU A 43 -23.36 -4.57 -7.55
N TYR A 44 -23.76 -5.60 -6.81
CA TYR A 44 -23.12 -5.95 -5.55
C TYR A 44 -21.67 -6.42 -5.76
N GLU A 45 -21.40 -7.26 -6.76
CA GLU A 45 -20.03 -7.65 -7.13
C GLU A 45 -19.18 -6.43 -7.50
N GLU A 46 -19.74 -5.50 -8.27
CA GLU A 46 -19.07 -4.27 -8.68
C GLU A 46 -18.78 -3.36 -7.48
N TYR A 47 -19.74 -3.23 -6.55
CA TYR A 47 -19.56 -2.52 -5.28
C TYR A 47 -18.40 -3.11 -4.48
N LEU A 48 -18.35 -4.44 -4.32
CA LEU A 48 -17.25 -5.12 -3.63
C LEU A 48 -15.90 -4.90 -4.34
N ARG A 49 -15.88 -4.89 -5.68
CA ARG A 49 -14.67 -4.63 -6.47
C ARG A 49 -14.13 -3.23 -6.21
N LEU A 50 -15.01 -2.21 -6.24
CA LEU A 50 -14.64 -0.82 -5.97
C LEU A 50 -14.17 -0.64 -4.52
N LEU A 51 -14.90 -1.21 -3.57
CA LEU A 51 -14.55 -1.19 -2.14
C LEU A 51 -13.17 -1.79 -1.89
N ALA A 52 -12.87 -2.94 -2.49
CA ALA A 52 -11.56 -3.59 -2.37
C ALA A 52 -10.42 -2.72 -2.96
N GLY A 53 -10.68 -2.01 -4.05
CA GLY A 53 -9.74 -1.04 -4.62
C GLY A 53 -9.41 0.09 -3.64
N ILE A 54 -10.44 0.64 -2.99
CA ILE A 54 -10.31 1.75 -2.05
C ILE A 54 -9.62 1.33 -0.76
N GLN A 55 -9.95 0.15 -0.22
CA GLN A 55 -9.30 -0.40 0.96
C GLN A 55 -7.79 -0.63 0.77
N ARG A 56 -7.33 -0.82 -0.48
CA ARG A 56 -5.90 -0.96 -0.80
C ARG A 56 -5.15 0.38 -0.87
N LEU A 57 -5.84 1.49 -1.16
CA LEU A 57 -5.22 2.80 -1.34
C LEU A 57 -4.34 3.25 -0.16
N PRO A 58 -4.75 3.11 1.12
CA PRO A 58 -3.90 3.50 2.25
C PRO A 58 -2.55 2.78 2.26
N ILE A 59 -2.54 1.48 1.93
CA ILE A 59 -1.34 0.66 1.91
C ILE A 59 -0.43 1.08 0.75
N GLU A 60 -0.99 1.29 -0.45
CA GLU A 60 -0.21 1.74 -1.60
C GLU A 60 0.35 3.15 -1.39
N ASN A 61 -0.43 4.05 -0.81
CA ASN A 61 0.02 5.40 -0.46
C ASN A 61 1.12 5.39 0.61
N ALA A 62 1.00 4.52 1.63
CA ALA A 62 2.06 4.33 2.62
C ALA A 62 3.37 3.84 1.97
N ARG A 63 3.28 2.95 0.97
CA ARG A 63 4.45 2.48 0.20
C ARG A 63 5.08 3.60 -0.62
N VAL A 64 4.27 4.39 -1.34
CA VAL A 64 4.76 5.56 -2.09
C VAL A 64 5.46 6.54 -1.16
N PHE A 65 4.85 6.85 -0.01
CA PHE A 65 5.43 7.74 0.99
C PHE A 65 6.76 7.21 1.55
N ALA A 66 6.81 5.92 1.91
CA ALA A 66 8.03 5.29 2.42
C ALA A 66 9.18 5.36 1.41
N ARG A 67 8.89 5.08 0.13
CA ARG A 67 9.85 5.14 -0.97
C ARG A 67 10.35 6.56 -1.21
N PHE A 68 9.44 7.52 -1.31
CA PHE A 68 9.80 8.92 -1.50
C PHE A 68 10.64 9.47 -0.35
N ARG A 69 10.35 9.07 0.89
CA ARG A 69 11.08 9.60 2.06
C ARG A 69 12.47 8.99 2.23
N ASN A 70 12.69 7.75 1.81
CA ASN A 70 13.95 7.02 1.98
C ASN A 70 14.34 6.29 0.67
N PRO A 71 14.54 6.99 -0.45
CA PRO A 71 14.77 6.39 -1.77
C PRO A 71 15.96 5.43 -1.78
N GLU A 72 16.96 5.66 -0.94
CA GLU A 72 18.16 4.83 -0.82
C GLU A 72 17.87 3.40 -0.34
N LEU A 73 16.80 3.21 0.43
CA LEU A 73 16.40 1.92 1.01
C LEU A 73 15.64 1.02 0.02
N PHE A 74 15.26 1.54 -1.15
CA PHE A 74 14.47 0.81 -2.15
C PHE A 74 15.23 0.67 -3.46
N ASP A 75 15.00 -0.44 -4.17
CA ASP A 75 15.54 -0.67 -5.50
C ASP A 75 14.71 0.04 -6.60
N GLU A 76 15.11 -0.12 -7.86
CA GLU A 76 14.42 0.47 -9.01
C GLU A 76 13.00 -0.07 -9.24
N ARG A 77 12.63 -1.18 -8.58
CA ARG A 77 11.28 -1.74 -8.59
C ARG A 77 10.46 -1.28 -7.37
N GLY A 78 11.08 -0.53 -6.46
CA GLY A 78 10.47 -0.08 -5.21
C GLY A 78 10.40 -1.18 -4.15
N GLU A 79 11.16 -2.26 -4.30
CA GLU A 79 11.30 -3.31 -3.30
C GLU A 79 12.36 -2.89 -2.27
N PHE A 80 12.13 -3.26 -1.02
CA PHE A 80 13.07 -2.93 0.05
C PHE A 80 14.40 -3.65 -0.18
N LYS A 81 15.50 -2.89 -0.28
CA LYS A 81 16.85 -3.44 -0.28
C LYS A 81 17.08 -4.08 1.08
N LYS A 82 16.89 -5.41 1.18
CA LYS A 82 17.23 -6.18 2.38
C LYS A 82 18.61 -5.70 2.85
N ARG A 83 18.72 -5.28 4.11
CA ARG A 83 20.01 -4.93 4.70
C ARG A 83 20.95 -6.10 4.42
N SER A 84 22.06 -5.82 3.75
CA SER A 84 23.12 -6.79 3.55
C SER A 84 23.43 -7.47 4.90
N PRO A 85 23.55 -8.80 4.98
CA PRO A 85 23.70 -9.53 6.24
C PRO A 85 24.95 -9.13 7.04
N ASN A 86 25.83 -8.30 6.49
CA ASN A 86 27.03 -7.76 7.16
C ASN A 86 26.78 -6.53 8.04
N ARG A 87 25.64 -6.45 8.73
CA ARG A 87 25.53 -5.54 9.88
C ARG A 87 26.12 -6.28 11.08
N PRO A 88 27.26 -5.85 11.66
CA PRO A 88 27.73 -6.46 12.90
C PRO A 88 26.60 -6.29 13.92
N THR A 89 26.04 -7.41 14.36
CA THR A 89 25.16 -7.42 15.52
C THR A 89 25.99 -6.81 16.63
N LYS A 90 25.61 -5.62 17.10
CA LYS A 90 26.13 -5.09 18.36
C LYS A 90 25.81 -6.17 19.39
N LYS A 91 26.80 -7.01 19.73
CA LYS A 91 26.69 -7.96 20.83
C LYS A 91 26.22 -7.15 22.03
N ALA A 92 25.05 -7.49 22.55
CA ALA A 92 24.55 -6.94 23.78
C ALA A 92 25.64 -7.14 24.84
N ARG A 93 26.26 -6.04 25.29
CA ARG A 93 27.20 -6.05 26.42
C ARG A 93 26.41 -6.28 27.70
N HIS A 94 25.94 -7.51 27.92
CA HIS A 94 25.34 -7.91 29.20
C HIS A 94 25.87 -9.29 29.58
N SER A 95 26.92 -9.31 30.39
CA SER A 95 27.08 -10.22 31.53
C SER A 95 28.52 -10.15 32.05
N ALA A 96 28.76 -9.20 32.93
CA ALA A 96 29.77 -9.37 33.98
C ALA A 96 29.26 -8.59 35.20
N PHE A 97 28.07 -8.98 35.69
CA PHE A 97 27.75 -8.72 37.09
C PHE A 97 28.70 -9.57 37.92
N ARG A 98 29.75 -8.90 38.38
CA ARG A 98 30.69 -9.30 39.41
C ARG A 98 29.88 -9.87 40.59
N LYS A 99 29.99 -11.17 40.85
CA LYS A 99 29.65 -11.71 42.17
C LYS A 99 30.93 -11.74 43.00
N VAL A 100 30.76 -11.23 44.21
CA VAL A 100 31.69 -11.10 45.34
C VAL A 100 32.38 -12.42 45.64
#